data_AF-A0A0E9MPS9-F1
#
_entry.id   AF-A0A0E9MPS9-F1
#
_cell.length_a   1.000
_cell.length_b   1.000
_cell.length_c   1.000
_cell.angle_alpha   90.00
_cell.angle_beta   90.00
_cell.angle_gamma   90.00
#
_symmetry.space_group_name_H-M   'P 1'
#
loop_
_entity.id
_entity.type
_entity.pdbx_description
1 polymer ?
#
loop_
_entity_poly.entity_id
_entity_poly.type
_entity_poly.pdbx_seq_one_letter_code
_entity_poly.pdbx_strand_id
1 'polypeptide(L)'
;MVAEGRRRKPVDIADAMTEANMKLLQRVGICSLTEHSDNILMWSHYASSHTGLCLGFEPSLEAIDFACAFEVIYRQDRPTINLIRKGQGEELLEKILLTKAADWSYEREWRMINQDIESRLRHFPPVALKEVILGSRITDHAKAEIIAATKASSSKPAIFQAIPSRSTFSLTIRKLS
;
A
#
# COMPACT_ATOMS: atom_id res chain seq x y z
N MET A 1 -43.96 -22.45 36.87
CA MET A 1 -42.98 -22.33 35.77
C MET A 1 -42.35 -20.95 35.87
N VAL A 2 -41.11 -20.86 36.38
CA VAL A 2 -40.37 -19.60 36.42
C VAL A 2 -39.43 -19.61 35.23
N ALA A 3 -39.61 -18.66 34.31
CA ALA A 3 -38.72 -18.47 33.19
C ALA A 3 -37.38 -17.92 33.71
N GLU A 4 -36.31 -18.72 33.59
CA GLU A 4 -34.95 -18.26 33.82
C GLU A 4 -34.60 -17.19 32.77
N GLY A 5 -34.63 -15.92 33.20
CA GLY A 5 -34.10 -14.82 32.43
C GLY A 5 -32.60 -15.01 32.24
N ARG A 6 -32.17 -15.29 31.00
CA ARG A 6 -30.75 -15.21 30.59
C ARG A 6 -30.23 -13.81 30.90
N ARG A 7 -29.55 -13.65 32.03
CA ARG A 7 -28.73 -12.45 32.32
C ARG A 7 -27.63 -12.38 31.26
N ARG A 8 -27.73 -11.44 30.32
CA ARG A 8 -26.60 -11.08 29.46
C ARG A 8 -25.47 -10.61 30.37
N LYS A 9 -24.28 -11.22 30.24
CA LYS A 9 -23.08 -10.74 30.92
C LYS A 9 -22.87 -9.27 30.53
N PRO A 10 -22.51 -8.38 31.46
CA PRO A 10 -22.18 -7.00 31.11
C PRO A 10 -21.05 -7.06 30.10
N VAL A 11 -21.31 -6.56 28.90
CA VAL A 11 -20.27 -6.38 27.90
C VAL A 11 -19.44 -5.21 28.38
N ASP A 12 -18.15 -5.42 28.59
CA ASP A 12 -17.23 -4.32 28.86
C ASP A 12 -17.30 -3.37 27.66
N ILE A 13 -17.66 -2.11 27.91
CA ILE A 13 -17.83 -1.10 26.86
C ILE A 13 -16.51 -0.92 26.11
N ALA A 14 -15.36 -1.08 26.78
CA ALA A 14 -14.05 -1.04 26.14
C ALA A 14 -13.84 -2.20 25.16
N ASP A 15 -14.26 -3.42 25.52
CA ASP A 15 -14.15 -4.59 24.66
C ASP A 15 -15.07 -4.48 23.44
N ALA A 16 -16.31 -4.02 23.63
CA ALA A 16 -17.24 -3.79 22.52
C ALA A 16 -16.74 -2.72 21.54
N MET A 17 -16.17 -1.63 22.04
CA MET A 17 -15.60 -0.57 21.20
C MET A 17 -14.34 -1.06 20.47
N THR A 18 -13.50 -1.85 21.13
CA THR A 18 -12.32 -2.47 20.51
C THR A 18 -12.73 -3.42 19.39
N GLU A 19 -13.73 -4.27 19.62
CA GLU A 19 -14.25 -5.19 18.60
C GLU A 19 -14.87 -4.44 17.41
N ALA A 20 -15.61 -3.36 17.67
CA ALA A 20 -16.18 -2.52 16.61
C ALA A 20 -15.07 -1.85 15.76
N ASN A 21 -14.02 -1.33 16.38
CA ASN A 21 -12.89 -0.73 15.68
C ASN A 21 -12.09 -1.77 14.88
N MET A 22 -11.92 -2.98 15.42
CA MET A 22 -11.28 -4.08 14.68
C MET A 22 -12.09 -4.52 13.47
N LYS A 23 -13.42 -4.58 13.59
CA LYS A 23 -14.33 -4.85 12.45
C LYS A 23 -14.25 -3.75 11.39
N LEU A 24 -14.04 -2.49 11.78
CA LEU A 24 -13.82 -1.39 10.85
C LEU A 24 -12.50 -1.54 10.10
N LEU A 25 -11.40 -1.84 10.80
CA LEU A 25 -10.08 -2.05 10.19
C LEU A 25 -10.06 -3.23 9.19
N GLN A 26 -10.82 -4.28 9.45
CA GLN A 26 -10.95 -5.42 8.53
C GLN A 26 -11.57 -5.05 7.18
N ARG A 27 -12.33 -3.95 7.13
CA ARG A 27 -12.99 -3.45 5.93
C ARG A 27 -12.11 -2.50 5.12
N VAL A 28 -10.96 -2.10 5.66
CA VAL A 28 -10.07 -1.14 5.00
C VAL A 28 -9.05 -1.87 4.11
N GLY A 29 -8.98 -1.43 2.86
CA GLY A 29 -7.87 -1.70 1.95
C GLY A 29 -6.84 -0.58 2.01
N ILE A 30 -5.55 -0.91 2.01
CA ILE A 30 -4.46 0.06 1.90
C ILE A 30 -3.67 -0.29 0.66
N CYS A 31 -3.52 0.67 -0.25
CA CYS A 31 -2.52 0.61 -1.31
C CYS A 31 -1.35 1.53 -0.91
N SER A 32 -0.18 0.93 -0.72
CA SER A 32 1.05 1.62 -0.36
C SER A 32 1.87 1.93 -1.62
N LEU A 33 2.23 3.19 -1.78
CA LEU A 33 2.95 3.75 -2.92
C LEU A 33 4.21 4.45 -2.42
N THR A 34 5.13 4.74 -3.34
CA THR A 34 6.35 5.51 -3.06
C THR A 34 6.66 6.41 -4.26
N GLU A 35 7.36 7.50 -3.98
CA GLU A 35 7.94 8.37 -5.01
C GLU A 35 9.26 7.83 -5.57
N HIS A 36 9.89 6.85 -4.90
CA HIS A 36 11.25 6.39 -5.22
C HIS A 36 11.25 4.96 -5.73
N SER A 37 11.58 4.78 -7.00
CA SER A 37 11.67 3.46 -7.63
C SER A 37 13.07 2.83 -7.55
N ASP A 38 14.06 3.51 -6.97
CA ASP A 38 15.48 3.13 -7.00
C ASP A 38 16.05 2.68 -5.63
N ASN A 39 15.22 2.63 -4.59
CA ASN A 39 15.62 2.25 -3.24
C ASN A 39 15.89 0.73 -3.14
N ILE A 40 17.15 0.36 -2.88
CA ILE A 40 17.60 -1.03 -2.81
C ILE A 40 16.91 -1.87 -1.71
N LEU A 41 16.56 -1.26 -0.58
CA LEU A 41 15.86 -1.94 0.52
C LEU A 41 14.43 -2.25 0.12
N MET A 42 13.75 -1.30 -0.54
CA MET A 42 12.39 -1.54 -1.04
C MET A 42 12.34 -2.68 -2.06
N TRP A 43 13.28 -2.75 -2.98
CA TRP A 43 13.37 -3.89 -3.90
C TRP A 43 13.69 -5.20 -3.18
N SER A 44 14.44 -5.15 -2.08
CA SER A 44 14.73 -6.32 -1.25
C SER A 44 13.46 -6.86 -0.57
N HIS A 45 12.64 -5.97 -0.01
CA HIS A 45 11.45 -6.30 0.78
C HIS A 45 10.19 -6.54 -0.05
N TYR A 46 9.92 -5.70 -1.05
CA TYR A 46 8.64 -5.66 -1.75
C TYR A 46 8.66 -6.30 -3.13
N ALA A 47 9.84 -6.47 -3.73
CA ALA A 47 9.97 -7.04 -5.08
C ALA A 47 10.59 -8.45 -5.05
N SER A 48 10.21 -9.28 -4.07
CA SER A 48 10.71 -10.65 -3.90
C SER A 48 12.25 -10.72 -4.01
N SER A 49 12.90 -9.83 -3.28
CA SER A 49 14.34 -9.60 -3.37
C SER A 49 14.80 -9.38 -4.82
N HIS A 50 14.43 -8.26 -5.45
CA HIS A 50 14.86 -7.87 -6.79
C HIS A 50 14.47 -8.82 -7.95
N THR A 51 13.64 -9.84 -7.72
CA THR A 51 13.16 -10.74 -8.80
C THR A 51 11.80 -10.31 -9.37
N GLY A 52 11.07 -9.48 -8.64
CA GLY A 52 9.76 -8.96 -9.02
C GLY A 52 9.83 -7.71 -9.88
N LEU A 53 8.84 -6.84 -9.69
CA LEU A 53 8.59 -5.66 -10.51
C LEU A 53 8.14 -4.48 -9.65
N CYS A 54 8.29 -3.27 -10.20
CA CYS A 54 7.74 -2.04 -9.66
C CYS A 54 6.85 -1.39 -10.73
N LEU A 55 5.66 -0.96 -10.31
CA LEU A 55 4.66 -0.34 -11.18
C LEU A 55 4.63 1.17 -10.90
N GLY A 56 4.90 1.97 -11.93
CA GLY A 56 4.86 3.42 -11.83
C GLY A 56 3.56 3.99 -12.37
N PHE A 57 2.90 4.79 -11.54
CA PHE A 57 1.63 5.44 -11.84
C PHE A 57 1.81 6.95 -11.87
N GLU A 58 1.04 7.61 -12.73
CA GLU A 58 0.98 9.07 -12.78
C GLU A 58 -0.45 9.51 -12.43
N PRO A 59 -0.63 10.42 -11.44
CA PRO A 59 -1.93 11.01 -11.16
C PRO A 59 -2.45 11.75 -12.39
N SER A 60 -3.69 11.46 -12.80
CA SER A 60 -4.36 12.15 -13.90
C SER A 60 -5.83 12.37 -13.56
N LEU A 61 -6.56 13.15 -14.36
CA LEU A 61 -8.01 13.31 -14.19
C LEU A 61 -8.76 11.97 -14.25
N GLU A 62 -8.25 11.02 -15.04
CA GLU A 62 -8.81 9.68 -15.19
C GLU A 62 -8.37 8.75 -14.05
N ALA A 63 -7.27 9.09 -13.37
CA ALA A 63 -6.64 8.34 -12.29
C ALA A 63 -6.62 9.16 -10.98
N ILE A 64 -7.68 9.94 -10.74
CA ILE A 64 -7.73 10.94 -9.66
C ILE A 64 -7.55 10.31 -8.27
N ASP A 65 -7.90 9.03 -8.14
CA ASP A 65 -7.68 8.26 -6.92
C ASP A 65 -6.22 8.30 -6.45
N PHE A 66 -5.25 8.28 -7.39
CA PHE A 66 -3.83 8.39 -7.04
C PHE A 66 -3.46 9.79 -6.53
N ALA A 67 -4.23 10.82 -6.89
CA ALA A 67 -4.09 12.17 -6.32
C ALA A 67 -4.69 12.29 -4.91
N CYS A 68 -5.47 11.30 -4.46
CA CYS A 68 -6.05 11.24 -3.12
C CYS A 68 -5.24 10.37 -2.14
N ALA A 69 -3.96 10.12 -2.43
CA ALA A 69 -3.07 9.41 -1.53
C ALA A 69 -2.61 10.33 -0.38
N PHE A 70 -2.45 9.75 0.81
CA PHE A 70 -2.00 10.46 2.01
C PHE A 70 -0.56 10.10 2.34
N GLU A 71 0.26 11.09 2.68
CA GLU A 71 1.62 10.85 3.15
C GLU A 71 1.61 10.10 4.49
N VAL A 72 2.49 9.11 4.62
CA VAL A 72 2.71 8.39 5.88
C VAL A 72 3.57 9.22 6.83
N ILE A 73 3.09 9.36 8.07
CA ILE A 73 3.79 10.04 9.15
C ILE A 73 4.68 9.03 9.88
N TYR A 74 5.98 9.31 9.91
CA TYR A 74 6.98 8.45 10.55
C TYR A 74 7.26 8.88 12.00
N ARG A 75 7.19 7.94 12.95
CA ARG A 75 7.41 8.20 14.38
C ARG A 75 8.19 7.08 15.06
N GLN A 76 8.93 7.43 16.11
CA GLN A 76 9.61 6.44 16.97
C GLN A 76 8.58 5.73 17.87
N ASP A 77 7.73 6.51 18.53
CA ASP A 77 6.71 5.99 19.43
C ASP A 77 5.40 5.70 18.70
N ARG A 78 4.72 4.62 19.11
CA ARG A 78 3.38 4.31 18.64
C ARG A 78 2.39 5.40 19.09
N PRO A 79 1.43 5.80 18.24
CA PRO A 79 0.45 6.80 18.63
C PRO A 79 -0.43 6.29 19.77
N THR A 80 -0.63 7.12 20.78
CA THR A 80 -1.58 6.84 21.87
C THR A 80 -3.00 7.07 21.37
N ILE A 81 -3.81 6.02 21.39
CA ILE A 81 -5.15 6.01 20.81
C ILE A 81 -6.17 5.94 21.93
N ASN A 82 -7.03 6.94 22.06
CA ASN A 82 -8.15 6.91 22.98
C ASN A 82 -9.41 6.43 22.26
N LEU A 83 -9.68 5.12 22.33
CA LEU A 83 -10.81 4.47 21.66
C LEU A 83 -12.18 4.85 22.26
N ILE A 84 -12.21 5.52 23.42
CA ILE A 84 -13.43 5.77 24.21
C ILE A 84 -14.08 7.12 23.84
N ARG A 85 -13.33 8.05 23.23
CA ARG A 85 -13.80 9.40 22.95
C ARG A 85 -14.68 9.44 21.69
N LYS A 86 -16.00 9.60 21.89
CA LYS A 86 -16.96 9.79 20.78
C LYS A 86 -16.61 11.02 19.94
N GLY A 87 -16.69 10.89 18.61
CA GLY A 87 -16.59 12.01 17.66
C GLY A 87 -15.24 12.18 16.95
N GLN A 88 -14.26 11.29 17.17
CA GLN A 88 -12.94 11.35 16.51
C GLN A 88 -12.61 10.08 15.70
N GLY A 89 -13.60 9.27 15.32
CA GLY A 89 -13.37 7.96 14.68
C GLY A 89 -12.54 8.03 13.39
N GLU A 90 -12.79 9.04 12.54
CA GLU A 90 -12.04 9.26 11.30
C GLU A 90 -10.59 9.71 11.57
N GLU A 91 -10.40 10.73 12.42
CA GLU A 91 -9.06 11.21 12.82
C GLU A 91 -8.23 10.09 13.49
N LEU A 92 -8.89 9.22 14.26
CA LEU A 92 -8.27 8.08 14.91
C LEU A 92 -7.84 7.02 13.89
N LEU A 93 -8.72 6.72 12.94
CA LEU A 93 -8.45 5.75 11.88
C LEU A 93 -7.31 6.25 10.99
N GLU A 94 -7.32 7.53 10.61
CA GLU A 94 -6.20 8.17 9.89
C GLU A 94 -4.89 8.05 10.66
N LYS A 95 -4.85 8.37 11.96
CA LYS A 95 -3.63 8.21 12.78
C LYS A 95 -3.12 6.77 12.80
N ILE A 96 -4.02 5.78 12.87
CA ILE A 96 -3.65 4.37 12.85
C ILE A 96 -3.13 3.96 11.46
N LEU A 97 -3.84 4.35 10.40
CA LEU A 97 -3.58 3.93 9.03
C LEU A 97 -2.45 4.71 8.36
N LEU A 98 -2.06 5.87 8.88
CA LEU A 98 -1.04 6.74 8.28
C LEU A 98 0.21 6.89 9.15
N THR A 99 0.31 6.21 10.31
CA THR A 99 1.55 6.22 11.09
C THR A 99 2.39 4.97 10.83
N LYS A 100 3.71 5.13 10.68
CA LYS A 100 4.67 4.03 10.57
C LYS A 100 5.91 4.29 11.43
N ALA A 101 6.62 3.22 11.80
CA ALA A 101 7.86 3.33 12.56
C ALA A 101 8.94 4.09 11.76
N ALA A 102 9.68 4.95 12.44
CA ALA A 102 10.66 5.85 11.83
C ALA A 102 11.78 5.15 11.05
N ASP A 103 12.12 3.91 11.41
CA ASP A 103 13.11 3.11 10.70
C ASP A 103 12.74 2.86 9.23
N TRP A 104 11.45 2.96 8.88
CA TRP A 104 10.92 2.78 7.53
C TRP A 104 10.75 4.09 6.75
N SER A 105 11.24 5.22 7.28
CA SER A 105 11.12 6.55 6.65
C SER A 105 11.78 6.64 5.27
N TYR A 106 12.73 5.75 4.96
CA TYR A 106 13.35 5.66 3.64
C TYR A 106 12.38 5.31 2.52
N GLU A 107 11.20 4.77 2.83
CA GLU A 107 10.21 4.39 1.82
C GLU A 107 9.48 5.59 1.22
N ARG A 108 9.38 6.71 1.97
CA ARG A 108 8.53 7.87 1.62
C ARG A 108 7.14 7.41 1.14
N GLU A 109 6.50 6.65 2.01
CA GLU A 109 5.28 5.92 1.70
C GLU A 109 4.09 6.88 1.59
N TRP A 110 3.28 6.68 0.55
CA TRP A 110 1.98 7.29 0.37
C TRP A 110 0.92 6.20 0.41
N ARG A 111 -0.20 6.41 1.11
CA ARG A 111 -1.28 5.43 1.24
C ARG A 111 -2.56 5.92 0.61
N MET A 112 -3.11 5.13 -0.30
CA MET A 112 -4.51 5.25 -0.69
C MET A 112 -5.34 4.35 0.22
N ILE A 113 -6.35 4.93 0.86
CA ILE A 113 -7.24 4.22 1.78
C ILE A 113 -8.53 3.90 1.04
N ASN A 114 -8.80 2.61 0.87
CA ASN A 114 -10.08 2.13 0.35
C ASN A 114 -10.98 1.73 1.52
N GLN A 115 -12.12 2.40 1.66
CA GLN A 115 -13.11 2.10 2.71
C GLN A 115 -14.23 1.17 2.20
N ASP A 116 -14.21 0.80 0.92
CA ASP A 116 -15.25 -0.03 0.33
C ASP A 116 -15.11 -1.51 0.74
N ILE A 117 -16.23 -2.08 1.17
CA ILE A 117 -16.35 -3.28 2.00
C ILE A 117 -16.43 -4.56 1.15
N GLU A 118 -16.86 -4.43 -0.10
CA GLU A 118 -17.14 -5.61 -0.96
C GLU A 118 -15.89 -6.16 -1.65
N SER A 119 -14.88 -5.31 -1.87
CA SER A 119 -13.65 -5.69 -2.58
C SER A 119 -12.45 -4.88 -2.08
N ARG A 120 -11.50 -5.55 -1.40
CA ARG A 120 -10.19 -4.95 -1.09
C ARG A 120 -9.35 -4.70 -2.35
N LEU A 121 -9.75 -5.26 -3.49
CA LEU A 121 -9.13 -5.04 -4.79
C LEU A 121 -9.70 -3.76 -5.41
N ARG A 122 -8.81 -2.90 -5.89
CA ARG A 122 -9.18 -1.71 -6.65
C ARG A 122 -8.64 -1.85 -8.07
N HIS A 123 -9.54 -1.74 -9.03
CA HIS A 123 -9.14 -1.62 -10.43
C HIS A 123 -8.62 -0.20 -10.66
N PHE A 124 -7.57 -0.08 -11.48
CA PHE A 124 -7.09 1.21 -11.98
C PHE A 124 -7.28 1.25 -13.50
N PRO A 125 -7.54 2.43 -14.07
CA PRO A 125 -7.66 2.56 -15.52
C PRO A 125 -6.29 2.29 -16.16
N PRO A 126 -6.22 1.52 -17.27
CA PRO A 126 -4.94 1.12 -17.86
C PRO A 126 -3.98 2.28 -18.15
N VAL A 127 -4.52 3.45 -18.50
CA VAL A 127 -3.79 4.69 -18.79
C VAL A 127 -3.03 5.26 -17.59
N ALA A 128 -3.41 4.91 -16.35
CA ALA A 128 -2.73 5.33 -15.13
C ALA A 128 -1.35 4.67 -14.98
N LEU A 129 -1.20 3.43 -15.48
CA LEU A 129 0.07 2.72 -15.46
C LEU A 129 0.96 3.27 -16.56
N LYS A 130 2.01 4.01 -16.18
CA LYS A 130 2.95 4.64 -17.11
C LYS A 130 4.19 3.82 -17.34
N GLU A 131 4.62 3.08 -16.34
CA GLU A 131 5.85 2.31 -16.42
C GLU A 131 5.80 1.01 -15.65
N VAL A 132 6.55 0.04 -16.17
CA VAL A 132 6.83 -1.23 -15.52
C VAL A 132 8.36 -1.36 -15.43
N ILE A 133 8.87 -1.39 -14.20
CA ILE A 133 10.28 -1.53 -13.92
C ILE A 133 10.52 -2.99 -13.51
N LEU A 134 11.42 -3.66 -14.20
CA LEU A 134 11.79 -5.04 -13.94
C LEU A 134 12.92 -5.11 -12.91
N GLY A 135 12.84 -6.05 -11.97
CA GLY A 135 13.87 -6.25 -10.96
C GLY A 135 15.18 -6.75 -11.54
N SER A 136 16.30 -6.41 -10.90
CA SER A 136 17.64 -6.71 -11.41
C SER A 136 17.99 -8.20 -11.47
N ARG A 137 17.24 -9.03 -10.74
CA ARG A 137 17.42 -10.48 -10.68
C ARG A 137 16.25 -11.23 -11.30
N ILE A 138 15.40 -10.53 -12.06
CA ILE A 138 14.31 -11.17 -12.79
C ILE A 138 14.86 -12.22 -13.76
N THR A 139 14.20 -13.36 -13.88
CA THR A 139 14.57 -14.39 -14.85
C THR A 139 14.24 -13.95 -16.27
N ASP A 140 15.00 -14.41 -17.27
CA ASP A 140 14.74 -14.09 -18.68
C ASP A 140 13.34 -14.53 -19.14
N HIS A 141 12.84 -15.66 -18.62
CA HIS A 141 11.50 -16.14 -18.91
C HIS A 141 10.41 -15.17 -18.43
N ALA A 142 10.38 -14.86 -17.12
CA ALA A 142 9.42 -13.90 -16.56
C ALA A 142 9.55 -12.51 -17.19
N LYS A 143 10.77 -12.06 -17.49
CA LYS A 143 11.03 -10.81 -18.22
C LYS A 143 10.35 -10.82 -19.59
N ALA A 144 10.50 -11.90 -20.37
CA ALA A 144 9.87 -12.01 -21.67
C ALA A 144 8.33 -12.00 -21.57
N GLU A 145 7.76 -12.70 -20.60
CA GLU A 145 6.31 -12.71 -20.35
C GLU A 145 5.77 -11.32 -20.01
N ILE A 146 6.44 -10.60 -19.09
CA ILE A 146 6.02 -9.25 -18.70
C ILE A 146 6.14 -8.28 -19.88
N ILE A 147 7.23 -8.35 -20.66
CA ILE A 147 7.39 -7.52 -21.85
C ILE A 147 6.26 -7.79 -22.86
N ALA A 148 5.90 -9.06 -23.07
CA ALA A 148 4.80 -9.42 -23.96
C ALA A 148 3.45 -8.87 -23.45
N ALA A 149 3.16 -9.05 -22.16
CA ALA A 149 1.95 -8.53 -21.54
C ALA A 149 1.85 -7.00 -21.61
N THR A 150 2.94 -6.29 -21.33
CA THR A 150 3.02 -4.83 -21.43
C THR A 150 2.77 -4.35 -22.86
N LYS A 151 3.31 -5.01 -23.87
CA LYS A 151 3.09 -4.67 -25.29
C LYS A 151 1.67 -4.93 -25.76
N ALA A 152 1.01 -5.95 -25.20
CA ALA A 152 -0.38 -6.28 -25.48
C ALA A 152 -1.38 -5.35 -24.76
N SER A 153 -0.96 -4.66 -23.70
CA SER A 153 -1.79 -3.68 -22.99
C SER A 153 -2.19 -2.51 -23.89
N SER A 154 -3.40 -1.98 -23.69
CA SER A 154 -3.89 -0.79 -24.39
C SER A 154 -3.07 0.47 -24.07
N SER A 155 -2.55 0.59 -22.85
CA SER A 155 -1.77 1.75 -22.41
C SER A 155 -0.28 1.70 -22.75
N LYS A 156 0.24 0.51 -23.10
CA LYS A 156 1.64 0.27 -23.48
C LYS A 156 2.65 1.02 -22.60
N PRO A 157 2.66 0.78 -21.28
CA PRO A 157 3.57 1.47 -20.37
C PRO A 157 5.03 1.28 -20.80
N ALA A 158 5.86 2.28 -20.53
CA ALA A 158 7.28 2.20 -20.77
C ALA A 158 7.91 1.11 -19.90
N ILE A 159 8.85 0.35 -20.48
CA ILE A 159 9.49 -0.75 -19.76
C ILE A 159 10.90 -0.32 -19.36
N PHE A 160 11.25 -0.57 -18.11
CA PHE A 160 12.56 -0.28 -17.56
C PHE A 160 13.15 -1.50 -16.86
N GLN A 161 14.44 -1.43 -16.56
CA GLN A 161 15.18 -2.42 -15.80
C GLN A 161 15.89 -1.71 -14.66
N ALA A 162 15.67 -2.19 -13.43
CA ALA A 162 16.49 -1.84 -12.29
C ALA A 162 17.87 -2.51 -12.42
N ILE A 163 18.93 -1.74 -12.24
CA ILE A 163 20.32 -2.18 -12.37
C ILE A 163 21.08 -1.74 -11.11
N PRO A 164 21.71 -2.66 -10.35
CA PRO A 164 22.54 -2.29 -9.21
C PRO A 164 23.71 -1.42 -9.65
N SER A 165 23.89 -0.30 -8.97
CA SER A 165 25.06 0.53 -9.15
C SER A 165 26.33 -0.23 -8.76
N ARG A 166 27.43 0.04 -9.48
CA ARG A 166 28.74 -0.56 -9.19
C ARG A 166 29.51 0.18 -8.09
N SER A 167 29.12 1.42 -7.79
CA SER A 167 29.86 2.32 -6.89
C SER A 167 29.04 2.80 -5.69
N THR A 168 27.72 2.58 -5.68
CA THR A 168 26.80 3.07 -4.65
C THR A 168 25.78 2.00 -4.27
N PHE A 169 25.20 2.09 -3.07
CA PHE A 169 24.10 1.23 -2.63
C PHE A 169 22.74 1.72 -3.17
N SER A 170 22.64 1.85 -4.49
CA SER A 170 21.43 2.30 -5.17
C SER A 170 21.19 1.50 -6.46
N LEU A 171 19.99 1.65 -7.01
CA LEU A 171 19.66 1.14 -8.34
C LEU A 171 19.69 2.28 -9.34
N THR A 172 20.04 1.97 -10.58
CA THR A 172 19.81 2.83 -11.74
C THR A 172 18.65 2.23 -12.53
N ILE A 173 17.66 3.06 -12.85
CA ILE A 173 16.50 2.64 -13.63
C ILE A 173 16.76 2.97 -15.10
N ARG A 174 16.92 1.95 -15.94
CA ARG A 174 17.26 2.11 -17.36
C ARG A 174 16.11 1.68 -18.25
N LYS A 175 15.70 2.54 -19.17
CA LYS A 175 14.68 2.24 -20.17
C LYS A 175 15.14 1.09 -21.07
N LEU A 176 14.25 0.13 -21.31
CA LEU A 176 14.45 -0.88 -22.34
C LEU A 176 13.90 -0.33 -23.66
N SER A 177 14.74 -0.44 -24.71
CA SER A 177 14.43 -0.02 -26.07
C SER A 177 13.21 -0.72 -26.64
#